data_AF-A0A645GGP6-F1
#
_entry.id   AF-A0A645GGP6-F1
#
_cell.length_a   1.000
_cell.length_b   1.000
_cell.length_c   1.000
_cell.angle_alpha   90.00
_cell.angle_beta   90.00
_cell.angle_gamma   90.00
#
_symmetry.space_group_name_H-M   'P 1'
#
loop_
_entity.id
_entity.type
_entity.pdbx_description
1 polymer ?
#
loop_
_entity_poly.entity_id
_entity_poly.type
_entity_poly.pdbx_seq_one_letter_code
_entity_poly.pdbx_strand_id
1 'polypeptide(L)'
;MIHEPEEVCERIHFYAEQFLQRWSGIDGAVAYGGEHKYGPTFVKDWRYIVQKEWRFAWMPPEKADILPPFCIQIGNIERYAEIVPRPSEKVSRAG
;
A
#
# COMPACT_ATOMS: atom_id res chain seq x y z
N MET A 1 -1.28 -8.75 -8.85
CA MET A 1 -0.29 -7.83 -9.45
C MET A 1 -1.05 -6.60 -9.92
N ILE A 2 -0.47 -5.41 -9.77
CA ILE A 2 -1.05 -4.16 -10.31
C ILE A 2 -0.19 -3.77 -11.51
N HIS A 3 -0.83 -3.60 -12.67
CA HIS A 3 -0.20 -3.25 -13.95
C HIS A 3 -0.15 -1.73 -14.17
N GLU A 4 -1.17 -1.02 -13.66
CA GLU A 4 -1.28 0.44 -13.73
C GLU A 4 -1.34 1.00 -12.31
N PRO A 5 -0.19 1.08 -11.61
CA PRO A 5 -0.16 1.50 -10.21
C PRO A 5 -0.67 2.93 -10.01
N GLU A 6 -0.39 3.83 -10.95
CA GLU A 6 -0.83 5.23 -10.88
C GLU A 6 -2.36 5.35 -10.85
N GLU A 7 -3.06 4.71 -11.79
CA GLU A 7 -4.54 4.67 -11.84
C GLU A 7 -5.16 4.12 -10.55
N VAL A 8 -4.57 3.07 -9.99
CA VAL A 8 -5.03 2.50 -8.71
C VAL A 8 -4.77 3.46 -7.56
N CYS A 9 -3.61 4.12 -7.54
CA CYS A 9 -3.23 5.07 -6.49
C CYS A 9 -4.11 6.33 -6.52
N GLU A 10 -4.29 6.93 -7.68
CA GLU A 10 -5.17 8.10 -7.87
C GLU A 10 -6.60 7.78 -7.43
N ARG A 11 -7.09 6.58 -7.77
CA ARG A 11 -8.42 6.15 -7.34
C ARG A 11 -8.51 5.97 -5.83
N ILE A 12 -7.51 5.39 -5.19
CA ILE A 12 -7.46 5.27 -3.72
C ILE A 12 -7.47 6.65 -3.07
N HIS A 13 -6.64 7.58 -3.55
CA HIS A 13 -6.61 8.96 -3.04
C HIS A 13 -7.94 9.67 -3.24
N PHE A 14 -8.55 9.55 -4.42
CA PHE A 14 -9.85 10.16 -4.72
C PHE A 14 -10.93 9.75 -3.72
N TYR A 15 -11.04 8.44 -3.43
CA TYR A 15 -12.03 7.95 -2.47
C TYR A 15 -11.64 8.22 -1.02
N ALA A 16 -10.35 8.19 -0.67
CA ALA A 16 -9.88 8.53 0.67
C ALA A 16 -10.15 9.99 1.02
N GLU A 17 -9.94 10.93 0.09
CA GLU A 17 -10.16 12.36 0.30
C GLU A 17 -11.61 12.69 0.67
N GLN A 18 -12.58 11.87 0.25
CA GLN A 18 -13.99 12.04 0.62
C GLN A 18 -14.22 11.90 2.14
N PHE A 19 -13.38 11.11 2.81
CA PHE A 19 -13.42 10.87 4.26
C PHE A 19 -12.34 11.63 5.03
N LEU A 20 -11.16 11.76 4.43
CA LEU A 20 -9.95 12.36 5.01
C LEU A 20 -9.74 13.79 4.49
N GLN A 21 -10.79 14.60 4.52
CA GLN A 21 -10.77 15.95 3.97
C GLN A 21 -9.60 16.76 4.57
N ARG A 22 -8.77 17.34 3.69
CA ARG A 22 -7.60 18.17 4.07
C ARG A 22 -6.43 17.40 4.71
N TRP A 23 -6.46 16.07 4.73
CA TRP A 23 -5.31 15.29 5.15
C TRP A 23 -4.27 15.24 4.04
N SER A 24 -3.00 15.20 4.41
CA SER A 24 -1.92 15.04 3.45
C SER A 24 -1.70 13.54 3.19
N GLY A 25 -2.13 13.07 2.02
CA GLY A 25 -1.91 11.69 1.57
C GLY A 25 -0.58 11.53 0.83
N ILE A 26 0.11 10.42 1.08
CA ILE A 26 1.28 9.97 0.33
C ILE A 26 1.16 8.47 0.04
N ASP A 27 1.78 8.05 -1.04
CA ASP A 27 1.90 6.65 -1.42
C ASP A 27 3.27 6.36 -2.03
N GLY A 28 3.63 5.08 -2.11
CA GLY A 28 4.89 4.68 -2.74
C GLY A 28 5.25 3.22 -2.54
N ALA A 29 6.13 2.76 -3.43
CA ALA A 29 6.77 1.46 -3.32
C ALA A 29 7.63 1.36 -2.06
N VAL A 30 7.57 0.22 -1.38
CA VAL A 30 8.41 -0.05 -0.21
C VAL A 30 9.86 -0.25 -0.67
N ALA A 31 10.80 0.44 0.00
CA ALA A 31 12.23 0.17 -0.12
C ALA A 31 12.59 -1.07 0.69
N TYR A 32 13.41 -1.94 0.11
CA TYR A 32 13.85 -3.19 0.75
C TYR A 32 15.35 -3.12 1.07
N GLY A 33 15.70 -3.25 2.35
CA GLY A 33 17.10 -3.25 2.80
C GLY A 33 17.81 -1.90 2.73
N GLY A 34 17.06 -0.80 2.72
CA GLY A 34 17.60 0.56 2.63
C GLY A 34 16.67 1.60 3.22
N GLU A 35 16.92 2.87 2.90
CA GLU A 35 16.11 4.00 3.35
C GLU A 35 15.05 4.37 2.31
N HIS A 36 14.04 5.13 2.74
CA HIS A 36 13.01 5.68 1.86
C HIS A 36 12.80 7.16 2.20
N LYS A 37 12.54 8.00 1.18
CA LYS A 37 12.29 9.44 1.35
C LYS A 37 11.12 9.79 2.29
N TYR A 38 10.20 8.85 2.47
CA TYR A 38 9.03 8.95 3.37
C TYR A 38 9.25 8.28 4.73
N GLY A 39 10.50 7.91 5.05
CA GLY A 39 10.87 7.35 6.33
C GLY A 39 10.55 5.86 6.50
N PRO A 40 10.64 5.36 7.75
CA PRO A 40 10.62 3.92 8.05
C PRO A 40 9.28 3.24 7.72
N THR A 41 8.19 4.00 7.68
CA THR A 41 6.87 3.52 7.24
C THR A 41 6.90 2.98 5.81
N PHE A 42 7.89 3.31 4.98
CA PHE A 42 8.04 2.82 3.61
C PHE A 42 9.26 1.91 3.43
N VAL A 43 9.76 1.31 4.52
CA VAL A 43 10.90 0.39 4.50
C VAL A 43 10.50 -1.01 4.96
N LYS A 44 11.13 -2.03 4.39
CA LYS A 44 11.12 -3.43 4.85
C LYS A 44 12.50 -4.08 4.74
N ASP A 45 12.69 -5.17 5.47
CA ASP A 45 13.87 -6.03 5.33
C ASP A 45 13.94 -6.69 3.94
N TRP A 46 15.16 -6.90 3.43
CA TRP A 46 15.41 -7.47 2.11
C TRP A 46 14.74 -8.84 1.90
N ARG A 47 14.57 -9.63 2.98
CA ARG A 47 13.94 -10.96 2.92
C ARG A 47 12.49 -10.93 2.42
N TYR A 48 11.86 -9.77 2.41
CA TYR A 48 10.48 -9.57 1.95
C TYR A 48 10.36 -8.99 0.54
N ILE A 49 11.48 -8.85 -0.19
CA ILE A 49 11.49 -8.20 -1.53
C ILE A 49 10.51 -8.83 -2.52
N VAL A 50 10.21 -10.13 -2.37
CA VAL A 50 9.25 -10.84 -3.22
C VAL A 50 7.81 -10.34 -3.07
N GLN A 51 7.49 -9.59 -2.01
CA GLN A 51 6.14 -9.06 -1.76
C GLN A 51 5.80 -7.87 -2.66
N LYS A 52 6.80 -7.11 -3.13
CA LYS A 52 6.63 -5.94 -4.01
C LYS A 52 5.52 -5.00 -3.51
N GLU A 53 5.60 -4.62 -2.24
CA GLU A 53 4.56 -3.88 -1.53
C GLU A 53 4.52 -2.41 -1.94
N TRP A 54 3.30 -1.89 -2.04
CA TRP A 54 3.00 -0.46 -2.13
C TRP A 54 2.26 -0.03 -0.87
N ARG A 55 2.61 1.13 -0.31
CA ARG A 55 1.99 1.66 0.91
C ARG A 55 1.32 2.99 0.64
N PHE A 56 0.33 3.27 1.47
CA PHE A 56 -0.37 4.53 1.54
C PHE A 56 -0.35 5.01 3.00
N ALA A 57 -0.18 6.31 3.20
CA ALA A 57 -0.23 6.94 4.51
C ALA A 57 -0.89 8.32 4.40
N TRP A 58 -1.68 8.67 5.40
CA TRP A 58 -2.28 9.99 5.50
C TRP A 58 -1.93 10.62 6.84
N MET A 59 -1.61 11.91 6.80
CA MET A 59 -1.34 12.72 7.98
C MET A 59 -2.47 13.72 8.17
N PRO A 60 -3.11 13.77 9.36
CA PRO A 60 -4.15 14.75 9.63
C PRO A 60 -3.56 16.16 9.71
N PRO A 61 -4.35 17.20 9.38
CA PRO A 61 -3.90 18.60 9.47
C PRO A 61 -3.63 19.03 10.93
N GLU A 62 -4.23 18.34 11.89
CA GLU A 62 -4.09 18.58 13.32
C GLU A 62 -3.80 17.25 14.03
N LYS A 63 -3.10 17.30 15.17
CA LYS A 63 -2.82 16.11 15.94
C LYS A 63 -4.14 15.50 16.44
N ALA A 64 -4.38 14.24 16.09
CA ALA A 64 -5.52 13.48 16.55
C ALA A 64 -5.06 12.35 17.48
N ASP A 65 -5.63 12.29 18.69
CA ASP A 65 -5.29 11.24 19.66
C ASP A 65 -5.97 9.90 19.34
N ILE A 66 -7.07 9.94 18.58
CA ILE A 66 -7.82 8.77 18.14
C ILE A 66 -8.15 8.92 16.66
N LEU A 67 -7.82 7.89 15.87
CA LEU A 67 -8.18 7.79 14.47
C LEU A 67 -9.22 6.67 14.30
N PRO A 68 -10.52 7.00 14.13
CA PRO A 68 -11.52 5.97 13.92
C PRO A 68 -11.27 5.26 12.58
N PRO A 69 -11.43 3.93 12.52
CA PRO A 69 -11.32 3.21 11.25
C PRO A 69 -12.49 3.61 10.33
N PHE A 70 -12.21 3.70 9.04
CA PHE A 70 -13.21 3.92 8.01
C PHE A 70 -12.92 2.99 6.83
N CYS A 71 -13.95 2.76 6.01
CA CYS A 71 -13.85 1.94 4.80
C CYS A 71 -14.08 2.80 3.57
N ILE A 72 -13.24 2.64 2.57
CA ILE A 72 -13.43 3.19 1.23
C ILE A 72 -13.81 2.07 0.26
N GLN A 73 -14.60 2.40 -0.74
CA GLN A 73 -14.87 1.52 -1.88
C GLN A 73 -14.26 2.11 -3.14
N ILE A 74 -13.27 1.41 -3.71
CA ILE A 74 -12.53 1.86 -4.91
C ILE A 74 -13.10 1.28 -6.20
N GLY A 75 -14.22 0.56 -6.13
CA GLY A 75 -14.85 -0.10 -7.28
C GLY A 75 -14.01 -1.24 -7.86
N ASN A 76 -14.33 -1.61 -9.11
CA ASN A 76 -13.66 -2.69 -9.82
C ASN A 76 -12.28 -2.22 -10.35
N ILE A 77 -11.25 -3.05 -10.13
CA ILE A 77 -9.87 -2.82 -10.57
C ILE A 77 -9.33 -3.89 -11.53
N GLU A 78 -10.15 -4.79 -12.06
CA GLU A 78 -9.75 -5.90 -12.95
C GLU A 78 -9.06 -5.44 -14.24
N ARG A 79 -9.30 -4.19 -14.67
CA ARG A 79 -8.58 -3.58 -15.81
C ARG A 79 -7.14 -3.21 -15.47
N TYR A 80 -6.86 -2.90 -14.20
CA TYR A 80 -5.58 -2.38 -13.74
C TYR A 80 -4.75 -3.43 -12.98
N ALA A 81 -5.39 -4.53 -12.55
CA ALA A 81 -4.78 -5.51 -11.67
C ALA A 81 -5.36 -6.92 -11.88
N GLU A 82 -4.50 -7.90 -11.67
CA GLU A 82 -4.85 -9.32 -11.72
C GLU A 82 -4.55 -10.04 -10.40
N ILE A 83 -5.22 -11.14 -10.14
CA ILE A 83 -4.90 -12.02 -9.02
C ILE A 83 -3.76 -12.95 -9.43
N VAL A 84 -2.62 -12.83 -8.77
CA VAL A 84 -1.48 -13.75 -8.98
C VAL A 84 -1.41 -14.70 -7.78
N PRO A 85 -1.35 -16.03 -7.99
CA PRO A 85 -1.14 -16.98 -6.92
C PRO A 85 0.13 -16.63 -6.14
N ARG A 86 0.08 -16.68 -4.81
CA ARG A 86 1.32 -16.59 -4.05
C ARG A 86 2.23 -17.75 -4.49
N PRO A 87 3.53 -17.53 -4.67
CA PRO A 87 4.46 -18.65 -4.84
C PRO A 87 4.19 -19.63 -3.71
N SER A 88 3.83 -20.87 -4.02
CA SER A 88 3.68 -21.89 -2.99
C SER A 88 5.01 -21.93 -2.25
N GLU A 89 5.01 -21.74 -0.93
CA GLU A 89 6.12 -22.23 -0.13
C GLU A 89 6.22 -23.71 -0.48
N LYS A 90 7.22 -24.08 -1.30
CA LYS A 90 7.62 -25.48 -1.35
C LYS A 90 8.08 -25.76 0.06
N VAL A 91 7.18 -26.32 0.86
CA VAL A 91 7.51 -26.96 2.13
C VAL A 91 8.51 -28.05 1.75
N SER A 92 9.79 -27.72 1.88
CA SER A 92 10.88 -28.67 1.87
C SER A 92 10.72 -29.56 3.10
N ARG A 93 9.79 -30.50 3.06
CA ARG A 93 9.92 -31.74 3.82
C ARG A 93 10.98 -32.55 3.09
N ALA A 94 12.24 -32.22 3.36
CA ALA A 94 13.29 -33.22 3.25
C ALA A 94 13.10 -34.18 4.43
N GLY A 95 13.02 -35.47 4.10
CA GLY A 95 12.75 -36.57 5.03
C GLY A 95 13.94 -36.95 5.89
#